data_AF-A0AAE0IZQ8-F1
#
_entry.id   AF-A0AAE0IZQ8-F1
#
_cell.length_a   1.000
_cell.length_b   1.000
_cell.length_c   1.000
_cell.angle_alpha   90.00
_cell.angle_beta   90.00
_cell.angle_gamma   90.00
#
_symmetry.space_group_name_H-M   'P 1'
#
loop_
_entity.id
_entity.type
_entity.pdbx_description
1 polymer ?
#
loop_
_entity_poly.entity_id
_entity_poly.type
_entity_poly.pdbx_seq_one_letter_code
_entity_poly.pdbx_strand_id
1 'polypeptide(L)'
;MRLRDVQREQTDYFAYYRMGRASSWSRNKRRDAIHNLEFPRRRPTHWPGFGPPPPRPGRNTFREPEPYSKSQEDAKKEGPSPGVQRRARRLERLLAQEDMRFEKVLGWGGFGMACLFTMPGGGGQGGGEKVVVKIELEGRDTVEKERRNYELMRDAHHVLHMYNLAAEEAIEQGDLAAGGLFLEFMERGTLEKWIVKMAKERKTFSDRALWTIFDCLARGLVALAYPGKEWRVEESAMDCNEAPRDTLVHFDIDPTNILVGGFGTFGQRNHSIAPIHKIGDLGLGEIFNSRGRRDPERVWYARQSGKVYLYTPEQFTEEWDWHAGAPAADGAPTAGNYRESMNIWQMAWTMYALITLCWPNEKKEPLVYSSKVFDRTVKDATYGGDLMYSGRYDDTDRDLRRLVAQCLYHSPLSRPTLQELEVVIKDKLRSRLDKSEEESRAWAKRFYGEPERRRPAPAPAPARERWNMGAHPPNRFGGAARARFGKVFSNESVLDLERIRKRRADEDHRPVIRRQPQPRRFWRD
;
A
#
# COMPACT_ATOMS: atom_id res chain seq x y z
N MET A 1 2.61 29.28 -2.76
CA MET A 1 2.35 29.73 -1.37
C MET A 1 3.69 29.81 -0.65
N ARG A 2 3.95 30.80 0.20
CA ARG A 2 5.24 30.84 0.93
C ARG A 2 5.20 29.78 2.03
N LEU A 3 6.34 29.15 2.35
CA LEU A 3 6.44 28.11 3.38
C LEU A 3 5.77 28.54 4.71
N ARG A 4 5.98 29.79 5.13
CA ARG A 4 5.41 30.32 6.38
C ARG A 4 3.87 30.34 6.38
N ASP A 5 3.23 30.52 5.22
CA ASP A 5 1.77 30.46 5.12
C ASP A 5 1.28 29.01 5.30
N VAL A 6 1.97 28.04 4.70
CA VAL A 6 1.72 26.60 4.88
C VAL A 6 1.86 26.22 6.35
N GLN A 7 2.93 26.67 7.00
CA GLN A 7 3.19 26.40 8.41
C GLN A 7 2.07 26.90 9.32
N ARG A 8 1.60 28.14 9.10
CA ARG A 8 0.48 28.72 9.86
C ARG A 8 -0.82 27.99 9.60
N GLU A 9 -1.15 27.73 8.34
CA GLU A 9 -2.36 27.02 7.95
C GLU A 9 -2.43 25.62 8.57
N GLN A 10 -1.33 24.87 8.50
CA GLN A 10 -1.28 23.53 9.07
C GLN A 10 -1.27 23.53 10.60
N THR A 11 -0.58 24.48 11.24
CA THR A 11 -0.60 24.62 12.71
C THR A 11 -2.03 24.86 13.20
N ASP A 12 -2.77 25.74 12.51
CA ASP A 12 -4.16 26.03 12.80
C ASP A 12 -5.09 24.82 12.55
N TYR A 13 -4.93 24.15 11.40
CA TYR A 13 -5.66 22.93 11.07
C TYR A 13 -5.46 21.83 12.12
N PHE A 14 -4.21 21.55 12.50
CA PHE A 14 -3.92 20.48 13.45
C PHE A 14 -4.34 20.81 14.88
N ALA A 15 -4.47 22.08 15.25
CA ALA A 15 -5.14 22.45 16.48
C ALA A 15 -6.61 22.01 16.48
N TYR A 16 -7.33 22.19 15.37
CA TYR A 16 -8.70 21.68 15.20
C TYR A 16 -8.76 20.15 15.17
N TYR A 17 -7.84 19.51 14.46
CA TYR A 17 -7.75 18.05 14.40
C TYR A 17 -7.60 17.43 15.79
N ARG A 18 -6.66 17.93 16.62
CA ARG A 18 -6.44 17.45 17.99
C ARG A 18 -7.67 17.61 18.89
N MET A 19 -8.55 18.57 18.59
CA MET A 19 -9.83 18.76 19.28
C MET A 19 -10.96 17.86 18.75
N GLY A 20 -10.71 17.01 17.74
CA GLY A 20 -11.75 16.22 17.08
C GLY A 20 -12.71 17.09 16.26
N ARG A 21 -12.20 18.18 15.66
CA ARG A 21 -12.98 19.18 14.92
C ARG A 21 -12.49 19.42 13.50
N ALA A 22 -11.70 18.50 12.94
CA ALA A 22 -11.10 18.64 11.61
C ALA A 22 -12.14 18.86 10.51
N SER A 23 -13.28 18.16 10.56
CA SER A 23 -14.40 18.29 9.60
C SER A 23 -15.03 19.69 9.59
N SER A 24 -14.94 20.43 10.70
CA SER A 24 -15.46 21.81 10.81
C SER A 24 -14.44 22.88 10.39
N TRP A 25 -13.19 22.48 10.15
CA TRP A 25 -12.13 23.42 9.76
C TRP A 25 -12.33 23.91 8.33
N SER A 26 -12.13 25.21 8.11
CA SER A 26 -12.24 25.80 6.78
C SER A 26 -11.23 26.94 6.65
N ARG A 27 -10.33 26.81 5.67
CA ARG A 27 -9.33 27.81 5.34
C ARG A 27 -9.94 29.20 5.11
N ASN A 28 -11.04 29.27 4.36
CA ASN A 28 -11.70 30.54 4.04
C ASN A 28 -12.25 31.23 5.29
N LYS A 29 -12.88 30.47 6.19
CA LYS A 29 -13.43 31.01 7.45
C LYS A 29 -12.34 31.42 8.44
N ARG A 30 -11.14 30.83 8.32
CA ARG A 30 -10.02 31.06 9.25
C ARG A 30 -8.89 31.89 8.66
N ARG A 31 -9.07 32.49 7.48
CA ARG A 31 -8.01 33.24 6.77
C ARG A 31 -7.33 34.29 7.66
N ASP A 32 -8.12 35.09 8.37
CA ASP A 32 -7.58 36.18 9.20
C ASP A 32 -6.88 35.62 10.46
N ALA A 33 -7.44 34.56 11.05
CA ALA A 33 -6.82 33.86 12.18
C ALA A 33 -5.49 33.19 11.78
N ILE A 34 -5.42 32.58 10.60
CA ILE A 34 -4.20 31.98 10.04
C ILE A 34 -3.15 33.06 9.75
N HIS A 35 -3.56 34.17 9.12
CA HIS A 35 -2.67 35.27 8.79
C HIS A 35 -2.03 35.89 10.04
N ASN A 36 -2.83 36.07 11.09
CA ASN A 36 -2.41 36.68 12.36
C ASN A 36 -1.81 35.67 13.35
N LEU A 37 -1.72 34.38 13.00
CA LEU A 37 -1.14 33.36 13.86
C LEU A 37 0.36 33.63 14.07
N GLU A 38 0.75 33.80 15.33
CA GLU A 38 2.15 33.81 15.71
C GLU A 38 2.75 32.41 15.47
N PHE A 39 3.90 32.38 14.81
CA PHE A 39 4.57 31.13 14.45
C PHE A 39 6.09 31.21 14.73
N PRO A 40 6.68 30.22 15.43
CA PRO A 40 6.01 29.08 16.09
C PRO A 40 5.06 29.55 17.19
N ARG A 41 4.02 28.76 17.48
CA ARG A 41 2.92 29.15 18.37
C ARG A 41 3.36 29.23 19.84
N ARG A 42 4.41 28.50 20.22
CA ARG A 42 4.88 28.39 21.61
C ARG A 42 6.38 28.76 21.72
N ARG A 43 6.74 29.47 22.80
CA ARG A 43 8.12 29.82 23.21
C ARG A 43 8.24 29.69 24.75
N PRO A 44 9.36 29.22 25.35
CA PRO A 44 10.57 28.52 24.81
C PRO A 44 10.60 27.02 25.18
N THR A 45 11.46 26.09 24.72
CA THR A 45 12.23 25.77 23.48
C THR A 45 12.05 24.27 23.13
N HIS A 46 11.15 23.56 23.82
CA HIS A 46 10.91 22.13 23.62
C HIS A 46 9.50 21.77 24.10
N TRP A 47 8.88 20.80 23.44
CA TRP A 47 7.60 20.24 23.88
C TRP A 47 7.81 19.47 25.19
N PRO A 48 7.02 19.72 26.26
CA PRO A 48 7.21 19.05 27.55
C PRO A 48 6.81 17.56 27.55
N GLY A 49 6.39 17.01 26.40
CA GLY A 49 5.84 15.67 26.28
C GLY A 49 4.43 15.56 26.87
N PHE A 50 3.98 14.33 27.06
CA PHE A 50 2.73 14.08 27.79
C PHE A 50 2.93 14.30 29.28
N GLY A 51 1.93 14.91 29.92
CA GLY A 51 1.83 14.95 31.38
C GLY A 51 1.77 13.54 31.99
N PRO A 52 1.84 13.43 33.32
CA PRO A 52 1.75 12.14 34.00
C PRO A 52 0.46 11.40 33.61
N PRO A 53 0.50 10.04 33.54
CA PRO A 53 -0.69 9.26 33.24
C PRO A 53 -1.83 9.63 34.19
N PRO A 54 -3.08 9.72 33.72
CA PRO A 54 -4.19 9.59 34.65
C PRO A 54 -4.06 8.24 35.40
N PRO A 55 -4.47 8.17 36.68
CA PRO A 55 -4.52 6.90 37.42
C PRO A 55 -5.32 5.88 36.60
N ARG A 56 -4.87 4.61 36.64
CA ARG A 56 -5.29 3.50 35.75
C ARG A 56 -6.72 3.71 35.21
N PRO A 57 -6.90 3.86 33.88
CA PRO A 57 -8.22 4.06 33.33
C PRO A 57 -9.15 2.92 33.76
N GLY A 58 -10.26 3.25 34.41
CA GLY A 58 -11.34 2.30 34.64
C GLY A 58 -11.94 1.83 33.32
N ARG A 59 -12.65 0.70 33.30
CA ARG A 59 -13.28 0.18 32.06
C ARG A 59 -14.13 1.22 31.31
N ASN A 60 -14.71 2.18 32.04
CA ASN A 60 -15.61 3.21 31.50
C ASN A 60 -14.89 4.43 30.89
N THR A 61 -13.56 4.50 30.89
CA THR A 61 -12.85 5.67 30.35
C THR A 61 -12.74 5.67 28.84
N PHE A 62 -12.92 4.52 28.19
CA PHE A 62 -12.75 4.40 26.75
C PHE A 62 -14.08 4.61 26.04
N ARG A 63 -14.14 5.60 25.15
CA ARG A 63 -15.29 5.81 24.27
C ARG A 63 -15.47 4.58 23.37
N GLU A 64 -16.71 4.16 23.18
CA GLU A 64 -17.03 3.11 22.19
C GLU A 64 -16.85 3.63 20.77
N PRO A 65 -15.93 3.02 19.98
CA PRO A 65 -15.80 3.36 18.57
C PRO A 65 -16.98 2.77 17.79
N GLU A 66 -17.41 3.45 16.74
CA GLU A 66 -18.55 3.01 15.94
C GLU A 66 -18.16 1.80 15.08
N PRO A 67 -18.94 0.70 15.10
CA PRO A 67 -18.69 -0.45 14.24
C PRO A 67 -18.70 -0.09 12.76
N TYR A 68 -17.91 -0.81 11.95
CA TYR A 68 -17.98 -0.70 10.50
C TYR A 68 -19.38 -1.09 9.99
N SER A 69 -20.10 -0.13 9.41
CA SER A 69 -21.45 -0.36 8.88
C SER A 69 -21.52 -0.44 7.35
N LYS A 70 -20.59 0.22 6.66
CA LYS A 70 -20.51 0.31 5.18
C LYS A 70 -19.05 0.31 4.74
N SER A 71 -18.74 -0.36 3.63
CA SER A 71 -17.45 -0.22 2.94
C SER A 71 -17.46 0.95 1.97
N GLN A 72 -16.29 1.35 1.45
CA GLN A 72 -16.23 2.26 0.30
C GLN A 72 -16.97 1.71 -0.94
N GLU A 73 -17.00 0.39 -1.12
CA GLU A 73 -17.79 -0.26 -2.18
C GLU A 73 -19.30 -0.04 -1.94
N ASP A 74 -19.78 -0.17 -0.70
CA ASP A 74 -21.18 0.04 -0.32
C ASP A 74 -21.64 1.50 -0.48
N ALA A 75 -20.73 2.46 -0.35
CA ALA A 75 -21.00 3.89 -0.51
C ALA A 75 -21.16 4.31 -1.98
N LYS A 76 -20.54 3.58 -2.92
CA LYS A 76 -20.56 3.82 -4.37
C LYS A 76 -21.82 3.27 -5.06
N LYS A 77 -22.98 3.31 -4.40
CA LYS A 77 -24.27 2.88 -4.99
C LYS A 77 -24.71 3.76 -6.17
N GLU A 78 -24.26 5.01 -6.19
CA GLU A 78 -24.37 5.83 -7.38
C GLU A 78 -23.28 5.40 -8.37
N GLY A 79 -23.68 4.99 -9.57
CA GLY A 79 -22.75 4.59 -10.62
C GLY A 79 -21.72 5.69 -10.94
N PRO A 80 -20.63 5.35 -11.66
CA PRO A 80 -19.60 6.31 -12.00
C PRO A 80 -20.18 7.55 -12.68
N SER A 81 -19.64 8.74 -12.35
CA SER A 81 -20.10 9.98 -12.94
C SER A 81 -19.99 9.95 -14.47
N PRO A 82 -20.77 10.76 -15.22
CA PRO A 82 -20.70 10.78 -16.68
C PRO A 82 -19.28 11.02 -17.22
N GLY A 83 -18.47 11.81 -16.52
CA GLY A 83 -17.07 12.04 -16.87
C GLY A 83 -16.20 10.78 -16.73
N VAL A 84 -16.35 10.06 -15.62
CA VAL A 84 -15.66 8.78 -15.36
C VAL A 84 -16.07 7.74 -16.41
N GLN A 85 -17.37 7.61 -16.69
CA GLN A 85 -17.86 6.69 -17.73
C GLN A 85 -17.31 7.00 -19.12
N ARG A 86 -17.22 8.29 -19.50
CA ARG A 86 -16.62 8.68 -20.79
C ARG A 86 -15.16 8.28 -20.89
N ARG A 87 -14.39 8.42 -19.79
CA ARG A 87 -12.99 7.98 -19.77
C ARG A 87 -12.85 6.47 -19.80
N ALA A 88 -13.69 5.73 -19.07
CA ALA A 88 -13.71 4.26 -19.12
C ALA A 88 -13.96 3.75 -20.54
N ARG A 89 -14.97 4.30 -21.25
CA ARG A 89 -15.24 3.96 -22.66
C ARG A 89 -14.11 4.34 -23.63
N ARG A 90 -13.32 5.37 -23.31
CA ARG A 90 -12.14 5.72 -24.11
C ARG A 90 -11.04 4.69 -23.88
N LEU A 91 -10.77 4.34 -22.61
CA LEU A 91 -9.78 3.34 -22.26
C LEU A 91 -10.14 1.96 -22.83
N GLU A 92 -11.40 1.56 -22.73
CA GLU A 92 -11.94 0.34 -23.34
C GLU A 92 -11.65 0.28 -24.84
N ARG A 93 -11.95 1.36 -25.60
CA ARG A 93 -11.68 1.40 -27.04
C ARG A 93 -10.20 1.33 -27.39
N LEU A 94 -9.34 1.92 -26.56
CA LEU A 94 -7.90 1.88 -26.75
C LEU A 94 -7.38 0.46 -26.51
N LEU A 95 -7.67 -0.13 -25.36
CA LEU A 95 -7.13 -1.44 -25.00
C LEU A 95 -7.82 -2.61 -25.73
N ALA A 96 -8.99 -2.39 -26.33
CA ALA A 96 -9.59 -3.35 -27.25
C ALA A 96 -8.76 -3.56 -28.53
N GLN A 97 -7.90 -2.60 -28.90
CA GLN A 97 -6.95 -2.77 -30.01
C GLN A 97 -5.87 -3.80 -29.68
N GLU A 98 -5.59 -3.99 -28.39
CA GLU A 98 -4.63 -4.95 -27.83
C GLU A 98 -5.30 -6.24 -27.33
N ASP A 99 -6.48 -6.57 -27.87
CA ASP A 99 -7.30 -7.73 -27.49
C ASP A 99 -7.68 -7.80 -25.98
N MET A 100 -7.56 -6.70 -25.23
CA MET A 100 -7.98 -6.64 -23.83
C MET A 100 -9.47 -6.36 -23.71
N ARG A 101 -10.20 -7.21 -22.99
CA ARG A 101 -11.63 -7.04 -22.75
C ARG A 101 -11.88 -6.24 -21.47
N PHE A 102 -12.56 -5.10 -21.58
CA PHE A 102 -13.06 -4.37 -20.41
C PHE A 102 -14.11 -5.20 -19.65
N GLU A 103 -13.99 -5.28 -18.33
CA GLU A 103 -14.95 -5.96 -17.46
C GLU A 103 -15.84 -4.96 -16.71
N LYS A 104 -15.21 -4.05 -15.96
CA LYS A 104 -15.90 -3.07 -15.12
C LYS A 104 -14.96 -2.01 -14.55
N VAL A 105 -15.54 -0.88 -14.12
CA VAL A 105 -14.85 0.07 -13.24
C VAL A 105 -14.81 -0.51 -11.82
N LEU A 106 -13.62 -0.54 -11.20
CA LEU A 106 -13.42 -1.00 -9.82
C LEU A 106 -13.54 0.16 -8.82
N GLY A 107 -13.10 1.35 -9.20
CA GLY A 107 -13.19 2.54 -8.35
C GLY A 107 -12.74 3.81 -9.07
N TRP A 108 -13.17 4.96 -8.55
CA TRP A 108 -12.76 6.28 -9.02
C TRP A 108 -12.70 7.26 -7.84
N GLY A 109 -11.87 8.30 -7.96
CA GLY A 109 -11.68 9.33 -6.94
C GLY A 109 -10.68 10.41 -7.39
N GLY A 110 -10.22 11.23 -6.44
CA GLY A 110 -9.35 12.38 -6.72
C GLY A 110 -7.97 12.04 -7.33
N PHE A 111 -7.54 10.78 -7.20
CA PHE A 111 -6.25 10.28 -7.73
C PHE A 111 -6.38 9.49 -9.04
N GLY A 112 -7.59 9.30 -9.55
CA GLY A 112 -7.79 8.55 -10.78
C GLY A 112 -8.97 7.58 -10.76
N MET A 113 -8.95 6.66 -11.72
CA MET A 113 -9.93 5.58 -11.88
C MET A 113 -9.18 4.26 -12.10
N ALA A 114 -9.65 3.20 -11.46
CA ALA A 114 -9.19 1.83 -11.68
C ALA A 114 -10.26 1.03 -12.43
N CYS A 115 -9.84 0.34 -13.50
CA CYS A 115 -10.69 -0.48 -14.35
C CYS A 115 -10.15 -1.92 -14.39
N LEU A 116 -11.04 -2.90 -14.40
CA LEU A 116 -10.69 -4.30 -14.59
C LEU A 116 -10.77 -4.66 -16.07
N PHE A 117 -9.72 -5.32 -16.55
CA PHE A 117 -9.64 -5.90 -17.88
C PHE A 117 -9.28 -7.37 -17.80
N THR A 118 -9.63 -8.11 -18.86
CA THR A 118 -9.21 -9.49 -19.08
C THR A 118 -8.32 -9.52 -20.34
N MET A 119 -7.07 -9.95 -20.19
CA MET A 119 -6.10 -10.15 -21.28
C MET A 119 -6.30 -11.52 -21.95
N PRO A 120 -5.98 -11.69 -23.23
CA PRO A 120 -6.06 -12.98 -23.91
C PRO A 120 -5.18 -14.04 -23.22
N GLY A 121 -5.72 -15.24 -22.99
CA GLY A 121 -4.96 -16.35 -22.41
C GLY A 121 -4.06 -17.03 -23.45
N GLY A 122 -2.79 -17.23 -23.11
CA GLY A 122 -1.76 -17.77 -24.00
C GLY A 122 -1.85 -19.25 -24.40
N GLY A 123 -2.81 -20.01 -23.86
CA GLY A 123 -2.97 -21.44 -24.14
C GLY A 123 -4.42 -21.84 -24.00
N GLY A 124 -4.89 -22.77 -24.85
CA GLY A 124 -6.29 -23.13 -25.10
C GLY A 124 -7.16 -23.65 -23.93
N GLN A 125 -6.81 -23.38 -22.67
CA GLN A 125 -7.72 -23.51 -21.53
C GLN A 125 -8.39 -22.16 -21.25
N GLY A 126 -9.49 -21.90 -21.97
CA GLY A 126 -10.24 -20.66 -21.97
C GLY A 126 -10.40 -19.99 -20.60
N GLY A 127 -9.72 -18.87 -20.43
CA GLY A 127 -9.86 -17.92 -19.35
C GLY A 127 -8.69 -16.96 -19.37
N GLY A 128 -8.93 -15.74 -19.86
CA GLY A 128 -7.92 -14.69 -19.89
C GLY A 128 -7.45 -14.26 -18.50
N GLU A 129 -6.24 -13.71 -18.42
CA GLU A 129 -5.67 -13.18 -17.18
C GLU A 129 -6.31 -11.84 -16.83
N LYS A 130 -6.60 -11.60 -15.55
CA LYS A 130 -7.21 -10.34 -15.11
C LYS A 130 -6.13 -9.33 -14.73
N VAL A 131 -6.27 -8.11 -15.22
CA VAL A 131 -5.38 -6.99 -14.94
C VAL A 131 -6.18 -5.75 -14.56
N VAL A 132 -5.65 -4.96 -13.62
CA VAL A 132 -6.22 -3.68 -13.24
C VAL A 132 -5.46 -2.57 -13.96
N VAL A 133 -6.18 -1.71 -14.66
CA VAL A 133 -5.61 -0.52 -15.30
C VAL A 133 -6.08 0.71 -14.53
N LYS A 134 -5.14 1.37 -13.86
CA LYS A 134 -5.35 2.65 -13.17
C LYS A 134 -4.94 3.79 -14.09
N ILE A 135 -5.84 4.75 -14.29
CA ILE A 135 -5.59 5.93 -15.11
C ILE A 135 -5.89 7.21 -14.33
N GLU A 136 -5.22 8.29 -14.71
CA GLU A 136 -5.46 9.59 -14.11
C GLU A 136 -6.77 10.22 -14.60
N LEU A 137 -7.47 10.91 -13.70
CA LEU A 137 -8.67 11.69 -14.05
C LEU A 137 -8.38 13.19 -14.22
N GLU A 138 -7.33 13.75 -13.62
CA GLU A 138 -7.16 15.22 -13.52
C GLU A 138 -5.80 15.81 -13.94
N GLY A 139 -4.90 15.06 -14.59
CA GLY A 139 -3.66 15.61 -15.18
C GLY A 139 -2.74 16.28 -14.15
N ARG A 140 -2.65 15.71 -12.95
CA ARG A 140 -1.86 16.16 -11.80
C ARG A 140 -0.52 15.40 -11.70
N ASP A 141 -0.13 14.64 -12.72
CA ASP A 141 1.06 13.78 -12.78
C ASP A 141 1.17 12.77 -11.62
N THR A 142 0.05 12.42 -10.97
CA THR A 142 0.08 11.54 -9.78
C THR A 142 0.40 10.10 -10.13
N VAL A 143 0.05 9.67 -11.35
CA VAL A 143 0.28 8.30 -11.82
C VAL A 143 1.75 8.02 -12.08
N GLU A 144 2.54 9.02 -12.49
CA GLU A 144 3.97 8.81 -12.76
C GLU A 144 4.76 8.63 -11.47
N LYS A 145 4.45 9.44 -10.45
CA LYS A 145 4.99 9.23 -9.09
C LYS A 145 4.64 7.83 -8.57
N GLU A 146 3.39 7.40 -8.75
CA GLU A 146 2.94 6.07 -8.35
C GLU A 146 3.66 4.95 -9.11
N ARG A 147 3.82 5.09 -10.43
CA ARG A 147 4.59 4.17 -11.28
C ARG A 147 6.01 3.99 -10.76
N ARG A 148 6.73 5.10 -10.53
CA ARG A 148 8.09 5.08 -9.97
C ARG A 148 8.14 4.35 -8.62
N ASN A 149 7.15 4.56 -7.77
CA ASN A 149 7.09 3.87 -6.48
C ASN A 149 6.89 2.37 -6.65
N TYR A 150 6.07 1.93 -7.61
CA TYR A 150 5.91 0.51 -7.94
C TYR A 150 7.16 -0.10 -8.58
N GLU A 151 7.89 0.64 -9.41
CA GLU A 151 9.17 0.19 -9.98
C GLU A 151 10.19 -0.14 -8.88
N LEU A 152 10.23 0.66 -7.81
CA LEU A 152 11.06 0.40 -6.63
C LEU A 152 10.62 -0.83 -5.83
N MET A 153 9.39 -1.30 -6.03
CA MET A 153 8.79 -2.44 -5.33
C MET A 153 8.64 -3.66 -6.24
N ARG A 154 9.24 -3.65 -7.44
CA ARG A 154 9.00 -4.66 -8.49
C ARG A 154 9.16 -6.12 -8.05
N ASP A 155 10.07 -6.37 -7.10
CA ASP A 155 10.37 -7.72 -6.61
C ASP A 155 9.75 -8.02 -5.24
N ALA A 156 9.04 -7.05 -4.63
CA ALA A 156 8.42 -7.20 -3.32
C ALA A 156 7.15 -8.04 -3.42
N HIS A 157 7.07 -9.18 -2.75
CA HIS A 157 5.95 -10.11 -2.78
C HIS A 157 4.72 -9.60 -2.01
N HIS A 158 4.91 -8.76 -0.99
CA HIS A 158 3.84 -8.24 -0.12
C HIS A 158 3.42 -6.81 -0.45
N VAL A 159 3.87 -6.29 -1.59
CA VAL A 159 3.39 -5.04 -2.19
C VAL A 159 2.75 -5.39 -3.52
N LEU A 160 1.67 -4.68 -3.89
CA LEU A 160 0.96 -4.92 -5.13
C LEU A 160 1.90 -4.79 -6.34
N HIS A 161 1.83 -5.75 -7.25
CA HIS A 161 2.70 -5.80 -8.42
C HIS A 161 2.17 -4.95 -9.55
N MET A 162 3.10 -4.23 -10.19
CA MET A 162 2.89 -3.56 -11.46
C MET A 162 3.41 -4.44 -12.59
N TYR A 163 2.59 -4.68 -13.60
CA TYR A 163 3.03 -5.37 -14.82
C TYR A 163 3.97 -4.45 -15.62
N ASN A 164 5.11 -4.99 -16.05
CA ASN A 164 6.02 -4.29 -16.95
C ASN A 164 5.78 -4.75 -18.39
N LEU A 165 4.78 -4.15 -19.03
CA LEU A 165 4.38 -4.50 -20.39
C LEU A 165 5.49 -4.29 -21.45
N ALA A 166 6.48 -3.42 -21.16
CA ALA A 166 7.64 -3.21 -22.03
C ALA A 166 8.74 -4.27 -21.85
N ALA A 167 8.82 -4.91 -20.68
CA ALA A 167 9.71 -6.05 -20.43
C ALA A 167 9.07 -7.39 -20.84
N GLU A 168 7.75 -7.43 -20.97
CA GLU A 168 6.98 -8.62 -21.39
C GLU A 168 6.79 -8.73 -22.92
N GLU A 169 7.46 -7.87 -23.71
CA GLU A 169 7.49 -7.86 -25.20
C GLU A 169 6.10 -7.90 -25.88
N ALA A 170 5.02 -7.59 -25.16
CA ALA A 170 3.66 -7.80 -25.64
C ALA A 170 2.98 -6.53 -26.15
N ILE A 171 3.50 -5.35 -25.80
CA ILE A 171 2.82 -4.07 -26.05
C ILE A 171 3.87 -3.06 -26.54
N GLU A 172 3.72 -2.59 -27.78
CA GLU A 172 4.66 -1.65 -28.40
C GLU A 172 4.67 -0.31 -27.63
N GLN A 173 5.79 0.42 -27.71
CA GLN A 173 5.96 1.74 -27.07
C GLN A 173 4.85 2.77 -27.39
N GLY A 174 4.00 2.51 -28.40
CA GLY A 174 2.82 3.29 -28.73
C GLY A 174 1.67 3.19 -27.71
N ASP A 175 1.57 2.11 -26.94
CA ASP A 175 0.40 1.84 -26.07
C ASP A 175 0.61 2.31 -24.61
N LEU A 176 1.87 2.49 -24.22
CA LEU A 176 2.28 3.30 -23.05
C LEU A 176 1.79 4.75 -23.15
N ALA A 177 1.42 5.22 -24.36
CA ALA A 177 0.87 6.55 -24.59
C ALA A 177 -0.53 6.77 -23.98
N ALA A 178 -1.20 5.73 -23.46
CA ALA A 178 -2.47 5.88 -22.74
C ALA A 178 -2.31 6.40 -21.29
N GLY A 179 -1.08 6.49 -20.76
CA GLY A 179 -0.81 7.03 -19.42
C GLY A 179 -1.36 6.18 -18.26
N GLY A 180 -1.60 4.89 -18.50
CA GLY A 180 -2.14 3.94 -17.53
C GLY A 180 -1.07 3.15 -16.77
N LEU A 181 -1.39 2.80 -15.52
CA LEU A 181 -0.64 1.93 -14.63
C LEU A 181 -1.34 0.56 -14.58
N PHE A 182 -0.61 -0.50 -14.94
CA PHE A 182 -1.15 -1.86 -15.01
C PHE A 182 -0.72 -2.64 -13.77
N LEU A 183 -1.69 -3.17 -13.04
CA LEU A 183 -1.51 -3.77 -11.73
C LEU A 183 -2.13 -5.17 -11.68
N GLU A 184 -1.55 -6.06 -10.89
CA GLU A 184 -2.13 -7.39 -10.63
C GLU A 184 -3.55 -7.28 -10.07
N PHE A 185 -4.41 -8.22 -10.48
CA PHE A 185 -5.77 -8.26 -9.97
C PHE A 185 -5.88 -9.06 -8.67
N MET A 186 -6.26 -8.37 -7.59
CA MET A 186 -6.48 -8.97 -6.27
C MET A 186 -7.94 -9.42 -6.13
N GLU A 187 -8.17 -10.71 -6.37
CA GLU A 187 -9.51 -11.30 -6.59
C GLU A 187 -10.52 -11.12 -5.45
N ARG A 188 -10.07 -10.81 -4.23
CA ARG A 188 -10.94 -10.68 -3.04
C ARG A 188 -11.17 -9.24 -2.61
N GLY A 189 -10.68 -8.27 -3.38
CA GLY A 189 -10.87 -6.84 -3.12
C GLY A 189 -10.08 -6.35 -1.90
N THR A 190 -10.57 -5.30 -1.25
CA THR A 190 -9.90 -4.65 -0.12
C THR A 190 -10.13 -5.39 1.21
N LEU A 191 -9.23 -5.19 2.16
CA LEU A 191 -9.36 -5.70 3.51
C LEU A 191 -10.55 -5.07 4.26
N GLU A 192 -10.84 -3.79 4.00
CA GLU A 192 -12.01 -3.08 4.54
C GLU A 192 -13.32 -3.86 4.32
N LYS A 193 -13.51 -4.39 3.11
CA LYS A 193 -14.69 -5.19 2.76
C LYS A 193 -14.88 -6.36 3.72
N TRP A 194 -13.77 -7.00 4.13
CA TRP A 194 -13.78 -8.14 5.02
C TRP A 194 -14.02 -7.72 6.48
N ILE A 195 -13.49 -6.58 6.92
CA ILE A 195 -13.80 -6.00 8.23
C ILE A 195 -15.29 -5.68 8.34
N VAL A 196 -15.86 -5.02 7.33
CA VAL A 196 -17.30 -4.70 7.25
C VAL A 196 -18.16 -5.95 7.29
N LYS A 197 -17.76 -7.00 6.55
CA LYS A 197 -18.45 -8.31 6.59
C LYS A 197 -18.46 -8.89 8.01
N MET A 198 -17.32 -8.88 8.69
CA MET A 198 -17.20 -9.41 10.05
C MET A 198 -18.03 -8.61 11.07
N ALA A 199 -18.00 -7.28 10.97
CA ALA A 199 -18.82 -6.40 11.79
C ALA A 199 -20.33 -6.69 11.61
N LYS A 200 -20.80 -6.80 10.36
CA LYS A 200 -22.22 -7.11 10.05
C LYS A 200 -22.63 -8.49 10.53
N GLU A 201 -21.76 -9.49 10.41
CA GLU A 201 -22.02 -10.86 10.87
C GLU A 201 -21.79 -11.06 12.38
N ARG A 202 -21.31 -10.04 13.10
CA ARG A 202 -20.94 -10.09 14.53
C ARG A 202 -19.97 -11.25 14.83
N LYS A 203 -18.96 -11.41 13.98
CA LYS A 203 -17.91 -12.43 14.11
C LYS A 203 -16.56 -11.77 14.31
N THR A 204 -15.62 -12.49 14.91
CA THR A 204 -14.23 -12.07 15.09
C THR A 204 -13.28 -12.88 14.22
N PHE A 205 -12.17 -12.26 13.82
CA PHE A 205 -11.09 -12.97 13.14
C PHE A 205 -10.44 -13.96 14.11
N SER A 206 -9.98 -15.12 13.63
CA SER A 206 -9.16 -16.00 14.48
C SER A 206 -7.80 -15.38 14.72
N ASP A 207 -7.18 -15.66 15.88
CA ASP A 207 -5.83 -15.20 16.19
C ASP A 207 -4.82 -15.61 15.12
N ARG A 208 -4.92 -16.85 14.60
CA ARG A 208 -4.06 -17.33 13.50
C ARG A 208 -4.18 -16.45 12.25
N ALA A 209 -5.40 -16.07 11.88
CA ALA A 209 -5.63 -15.20 10.73
C ALA A 209 -5.08 -13.80 10.99
N LEU A 210 -5.31 -13.24 12.17
CA LEU A 210 -4.77 -11.92 12.55
C LEU A 210 -3.24 -11.91 12.52
N TRP A 211 -2.58 -12.90 13.12
CA TRP A 211 -1.12 -13.02 13.09
C TRP A 211 -0.56 -13.21 11.67
N THR A 212 -1.29 -13.93 10.81
CA THR A 212 -0.87 -14.12 9.41
C THR A 212 -1.03 -12.84 8.59
N ILE A 213 -2.13 -12.09 8.79
CA ILE A 213 -2.29 -10.75 8.19
C ILE A 213 -1.16 -9.84 8.67
N PHE A 214 -0.84 -9.87 9.97
CA PHE A 214 0.21 -9.04 10.54
C PHE A 214 1.58 -9.36 9.91
N ASP A 215 1.89 -10.65 9.70
CA ASP A 215 3.11 -11.07 8.99
C ASP A 215 3.16 -10.53 7.56
N CYS A 216 2.08 -10.67 6.78
CA CYS A 216 2.00 -10.13 5.43
C CYS A 216 2.29 -8.62 5.40
N LEU A 217 1.65 -7.86 6.30
CA LEU A 217 1.82 -6.41 6.35
C LEU A 217 3.23 -6.02 6.80
N ALA A 218 3.79 -6.71 7.80
CA ALA A 218 5.14 -6.46 8.28
C ALA A 218 6.18 -6.65 7.16
N ARG A 219 6.05 -7.71 6.34
CA ARG A 219 6.90 -7.93 5.15
C ARG A 219 6.74 -6.83 4.11
N GLY A 220 5.51 -6.41 3.84
CA GLY A 220 5.26 -5.25 3.00
C GLY A 220 5.98 -4.00 3.52
N LEU A 221 6.01 -3.78 4.84
CA LEU A 221 6.74 -2.66 5.42
C LEU A 221 8.26 -2.78 5.27
N VAL A 222 8.79 -4.00 5.30
CA VAL A 222 10.21 -4.26 4.99
C VAL A 222 10.53 -3.85 3.56
N ALA A 223 9.69 -4.19 2.57
CA ALA A 223 9.88 -3.68 1.20
C ALA A 223 9.91 -2.15 1.15
N LEU A 224 8.94 -1.48 1.80
CA LEU A 224 8.86 -0.02 1.83
C LEU A 224 10.07 0.62 2.55
N ALA A 225 10.67 -0.07 3.52
CA ALA A 225 11.87 0.39 4.21
C ALA A 225 13.12 0.31 3.35
N TYR A 226 13.17 -0.62 2.40
CA TYR A 226 14.32 -0.88 1.52
C TYR A 226 13.91 -0.83 0.03
N PRO A 227 13.47 0.34 -0.49
CA PRO A 227 13.06 0.46 -1.88
C PRO A 227 14.21 0.13 -2.84
N GLY A 228 13.89 -0.55 -3.94
CA GLY A 228 14.84 -0.97 -4.96
C GLY A 228 15.66 -2.21 -4.59
N LYS A 229 15.43 -2.83 -3.43
CA LYS A 229 16.09 -4.09 -3.08
C LYS A 229 15.53 -5.24 -3.93
N GLU A 230 16.43 -6.01 -4.53
CA GLU A 230 16.09 -7.23 -5.26
C GLU A 230 15.77 -8.36 -4.27
N TRP A 231 14.47 -8.65 -4.11
CA TRP A 231 14.00 -9.71 -3.23
C TRP A 231 14.01 -11.05 -3.99
N ARG A 232 15.05 -11.86 -3.75
CA ARG A 232 15.15 -13.22 -4.31
C ARG A 232 14.18 -14.21 -3.66
N VAL A 233 13.81 -13.91 -2.43
CA VAL A 233 12.85 -14.63 -1.59
C VAL A 233 11.89 -13.59 -1.02
N GLU A 234 11.23 -13.90 0.09
CA GLU A 234 10.39 -12.93 0.78
C GLU A 234 11.19 -11.82 1.46
N GLU A 235 10.49 -10.74 1.75
CA GLU A 235 11.01 -9.64 2.54
C GLU A 235 11.30 -10.10 3.97
N SER A 236 12.53 -9.83 4.40
CA SER A 236 13.07 -10.14 5.72
C SER A 236 13.94 -8.97 6.16
N ALA A 237 13.59 -8.35 7.28
CA ALA A 237 14.40 -7.32 7.91
C ALA A 237 15.70 -7.91 8.48
N MET A 238 15.71 -9.20 8.78
CA MET A 238 16.89 -9.94 9.24
C MET A 238 17.95 -10.07 8.13
N ASP A 239 17.54 -9.99 6.86
CA ASP A 239 18.43 -10.04 5.69
C ASP A 239 19.00 -8.64 5.34
N CYS A 240 18.74 -7.66 6.21
CA CYS A 240 19.16 -6.28 6.03
C CYS A 240 20.13 -5.89 7.15
N ASN A 241 21.42 -5.85 6.82
CA ASN A 241 22.50 -5.53 7.77
C ASN A 241 22.57 -4.03 8.11
N GLU A 242 21.93 -3.17 7.31
CA GLU A 242 21.92 -1.73 7.50
C GLU A 242 20.54 -1.21 7.89
N ALA A 243 20.52 -0.16 8.72
CA ALA A 243 19.29 0.56 9.01
C ALA A 243 18.73 1.22 7.73
N PRO A 244 17.39 1.30 7.59
CA PRO A 244 16.76 1.97 6.46
C PRO A 244 17.26 3.42 6.28
N ARG A 245 17.80 3.73 5.10
CA ARG A 245 18.32 5.09 4.79
C ARG A 245 17.34 5.91 3.98
N ASP A 246 16.77 5.29 2.95
CA ASP A 246 15.91 5.88 1.93
C ASP A 246 14.48 5.30 2.01
N THR A 247 13.91 5.25 3.21
CA THR A 247 12.57 4.68 3.43
C THR A 247 11.49 5.37 2.61
N LEU A 248 10.66 4.58 1.95
CA LEU A 248 9.40 5.03 1.37
C LEU A 248 8.34 5.09 2.47
N VAL A 249 7.93 6.29 2.84
CA VAL A 249 6.83 6.52 3.77
C VAL A 249 5.54 6.57 2.97
N HIS A 250 4.60 5.68 3.26
CA HIS A 250 3.41 5.46 2.44
C HIS A 250 2.33 6.53 2.64
N PHE A 251 2.20 7.06 3.86
CA PHE A 251 1.18 8.03 4.31
C PHE A 251 -0.28 7.53 4.32
N ASP A 252 -0.60 6.41 3.68
CA ASP A 252 -1.98 5.94 3.52
C ASP A 252 -2.17 4.42 3.69
N ILE A 253 -1.47 3.80 4.64
CA ILE A 253 -1.68 2.36 4.94
C ILE A 253 -2.92 2.20 5.81
N ASP A 254 -4.01 1.75 5.22
CA ASP A 254 -5.26 1.45 5.92
C ASP A 254 -6.01 0.28 5.25
N PRO A 255 -7.12 -0.21 5.84
CA PRO A 255 -7.86 -1.34 5.27
C PRO A 255 -8.35 -1.15 3.83
N THR A 256 -8.48 0.07 3.32
CA THR A 256 -8.92 0.30 1.93
C THR A 256 -7.79 0.09 0.93
N ASN A 257 -6.55 0.26 1.38
CA ASN A 257 -5.34 0.15 0.57
C ASN A 257 -4.57 -1.16 0.80
N ILE A 258 -5.11 -2.06 1.64
CA ILE A 258 -4.66 -3.46 1.72
C ILE A 258 -5.57 -4.32 0.84
N LEU A 259 -4.98 -4.99 -0.14
CA LEU A 259 -5.68 -5.84 -1.09
C LEU A 259 -5.48 -7.32 -0.75
N VAL A 260 -6.53 -8.11 -0.98
CA VAL A 260 -6.60 -9.52 -0.60
C VAL A 260 -6.59 -10.39 -1.86
N GLY A 261 -5.58 -11.26 -1.96
CA GLY A 261 -5.33 -12.11 -3.12
C GLY A 261 -5.85 -13.54 -2.95
N GLY A 262 -5.24 -14.45 -3.70
CA GLY A 262 -5.51 -15.88 -3.63
C GLY A 262 -4.79 -16.58 -2.48
N PHE A 263 -5.14 -17.86 -2.29
CA PHE A 263 -4.35 -18.80 -1.51
C PHE A 263 -3.27 -19.41 -2.40
N GLY A 264 -2.11 -19.75 -1.85
CA GLY A 264 -1.06 -20.41 -2.62
C GLY A 264 0.32 -20.22 -2.03
N THR A 265 1.32 -20.73 -2.74
CA THR A 265 2.72 -20.45 -2.43
C THR A 265 3.15 -19.21 -3.19
N PHE A 266 3.59 -18.19 -2.47
CA PHE A 266 4.14 -16.96 -3.04
C PHE A 266 5.55 -16.80 -2.45
N GLY A 267 6.60 -17.02 -3.25
CA GLY A 267 7.95 -17.15 -2.72
C GLY A 267 8.16 -18.48 -1.98
N GLN A 268 8.64 -18.43 -0.73
CA GLN A 268 8.93 -19.63 0.07
C GLN A 268 7.81 -19.99 1.07
N ARG A 269 6.86 -19.08 1.34
CA ARG A 269 5.75 -19.28 2.25
C ARG A 269 4.49 -19.72 1.54
N ASN A 270 3.79 -20.57 2.28
CA ASN A 270 2.52 -21.10 1.88
C ASN A 270 1.42 -20.25 2.53
N HIS A 271 0.82 -19.34 1.76
CA HIS A 271 -0.46 -18.66 2.06
C HIS A 271 -1.63 -19.65 1.90
N SER A 272 -1.47 -20.84 2.48
CA SER A 272 -2.50 -21.87 2.50
C SER A 272 -3.50 -21.66 3.62
N ILE A 273 -3.11 -20.95 4.70
CA ILE A 273 -3.98 -20.73 5.87
C ILE A 273 -4.83 -19.47 5.67
N ALA A 274 -4.24 -18.36 5.25
CA ALA A 274 -4.93 -17.13 4.89
C ALA A 274 -4.45 -16.69 3.50
N PRO A 275 -5.31 -16.03 2.69
CA PRO A 275 -4.88 -15.47 1.43
C PRO A 275 -3.74 -14.45 1.63
N ILE A 276 -2.97 -14.18 0.58
CA ILE A 276 -1.96 -13.13 0.63
C ILE A 276 -2.62 -11.75 0.78
N HIS A 277 -2.04 -10.91 1.64
CA HIS A 277 -2.43 -9.51 1.80
C HIS A 277 -1.29 -8.65 1.29
N LYS A 278 -1.57 -7.75 0.34
CA LYS A 278 -0.57 -6.86 -0.25
C LYS A 278 -0.93 -5.41 -0.03
N ILE A 279 0.09 -4.59 0.23
CA ILE A 279 -0.03 -3.14 0.31
C ILE A 279 -0.16 -2.57 -1.10
N GLY A 280 -1.17 -1.74 -1.35
CA GLY A 280 -1.40 -1.06 -2.62
C GLY A 280 -1.55 0.45 -2.46
N ASP A 281 -1.76 1.13 -3.60
CA ASP A 281 -1.93 2.59 -3.70
C ASP A 281 -0.72 3.39 -3.19
N LEU A 282 0.40 3.28 -3.92
CA LEU A 282 1.64 3.96 -3.60
C LEU A 282 1.66 5.44 -4.05
N GLY A 283 0.54 6.01 -4.49
CA GLY A 283 0.51 7.36 -5.09
C GLY A 283 0.91 8.49 -4.15
N LEU A 284 0.65 8.34 -2.84
CA LEU A 284 1.09 9.29 -1.81
C LEU A 284 2.50 9.02 -1.29
N GLY A 285 3.04 7.84 -1.58
CA GLY A 285 4.32 7.37 -1.07
C GLY A 285 5.49 8.30 -1.42
N GLU A 286 6.35 8.58 -0.44
CA GLU A 286 7.47 9.53 -0.61
C GLU A 286 8.73 8.99 0.08
N ILE A 287 9.88 9.05 -0.61
CA ILE A 287 11.16 8.63 -0.03
C ILE A 287 11.72 9.71 0.90
N PHE A 288 11.76 9.45 2.20
CA PHE A 288 12.35 10.35 3.19
C PHE A 288 13.75 9.89 3.60
N ASN A 289 14.76 10.40 2.88
CA ASN A 289 16.16 10.21 3.26
C ASN A 289 16.67 11.27 4.23
N SER A 290 17.96 11.18 4.62
CA SER A 290 18.57 12.12 5.58
C SER A 290 18.43 13.59 5.16
N ARG A 291 18.52 13.90 3.86
CA ARG A 291 18.34 15.25 3.32
C ARG A 291 16.86 15.66 3.32
N GLY A 292 15.97 14.77 2.84
CA GLY A 292 14.53 15.02 2.78
C GLY A 292 13.91 15.29 4.16
N ARG A 293 14.41 14.64 5.22
CA ARG A 293 13.96 14.88 6.60
C ARG A 293 14.45 16.21 7.19
N ARG A 294 15.45 16.85 6.58
CA ARG A 294 15.97 18.17 6.97
C ARG A 294 15.38 19.31 6.13
N ASP A 295 14.63 18.98 5.08
CA ASP A 295 13.99 19.94 4.21
C ASP A 295 12.65 20.38 4.83
N PRO A 296 12.55 21.63 5.33
CA PRO A 296 11.33 22.11 5.96
C PRO A 296 10.15 22.10 4.98
N GLU A 297 10.37 22.48 3.73
CA GLU A 297 9.28 22.55 2.77
C GLU A 297 8.66 21.18 2.55
N ARG A 298 9.51 20.18 2.29
CA ARG A 298 9.07 18.79 2.09
C ARG A 298 8.37 18.21 3.32
N VAL A 299 8.92 18.42 4.51
CA VAL A 299 8.40 17.88 5.77
C VAL A 299 7.05 18.52 6.14
N TRP A 300 6.90 19.83 5.92
CA TRP A 300 5.63 20.52 6.16
C TRP A 300 4.58 20.12 5.13
N TYR A 301 4.88 20.06 3.84
CA TYR A 301 3.88 19.61 2.85
C TYR A 301 3.40 18.18 3.09
N ALA A 302 4.28 17.29 3.53
CA ALA A 302 3.91 15.91 3.85
C ALA A 302 3.04 15.77 5.13
N ARG A 303 2.95 16.81 5.96
CA ARG A 303 2.22 16.75 7.24
C ARG A 303 0.74 16.47 7.07
N GLN A 304 0.10 16.96 6.02
CA GLN A 304 -1.32 16.70 5.72
C GLN A 304 -1.53 15.56 4.71
N SER A 305 -0.48 14.83 4.32
CA SER A 305 -0.60 13.67 3.42
C SER A 305 -1.37 12.52 4.08
N GLY A 306 -2.19 11.83 3.29
CA GLY A 306 -3.01 10.71 3.75
C GLY A 306 -4.38 11.12 4.24
N LYS A 307 -5.18 10.14 4.68
CA LYS A 307 -6.53 10.36 5.16
C LYS A 307 -6.53 10.98 6.57
N VAL A 308 -7.48 11.88 6.82
CA VAL A 308 -7.60 12.62 8.10
C VAL A 308 -7.61 11.69 9.31
N TYR A 309 -8.39 10.60 9.26
CA TYR A 309 -8.47 9.65 10.37
C TYR A 309 -7.22 8.77 10.54
N LEU A 310 -6.26 8.83 9.62
CA LEU A 310 -5.04 8.01 9.63
C LEU A 310 -3.78 8.82 10.00
N TYR A 311 -3.91 10.13 10.25
CA TYR A 311 -2.75 10.93 10.65
C TYR A 311 -2.07 10.32 11.88
N THR A 312 -0.74 10.19 11.78
CA THR A 312 0.11 9.61 12.81
C THR A 312 0.62 10.69 13.78
N PRO A 313 1.13 10.32 14.96
CA PRO A 313 1.70 11.27 15.91
C PRO A 313 2.71 12.23 15.27
N GLU A 314 3.54 11.74 14.35
CA GLU A 314 4.53 12.51 13.60
C GLU A 314 3.90 13.63 12.75
N GLN A 315 2.63 13.53 12.38
CA GLN A 315 1.88 14.53 11.63
C GLN A 315 1.07 15.46 12.55
N PHE A 316 0.38 14.92 13.55
CA PHE A 316 -0.61 15.70 14.31
C PHE A 316 -0.16 16.18 15.69
N THR A 317 0.97 15.70 16.21
CA THR A 317 1.42 16.03 17.58
C THR A 317 1.49 17.55 17.80
N GLU A 318 1.29 17.96 19.05
CA GLU A 318 1.47 19.36 19.45
C GLU A 318 2.92 19.81 19.37
N GLU A 319 3.88 18.88 19.33
CA GLU A 319 5.31 19.20 19.22
C GLU A 319 5.63 20.09 18.01
N TRP A 320 4.89 19.96 16.89
CA TRP A 320 5.01 20.87 15.74
C TRP A 320 4.85 22.36 16.08
N ASP A 321 4.08 22.70 17.10
CA ASP A 321 3.77 24.08 17.48
C ASP A 321 5.01 24.80 18.08
N TRP A 322 6.11 24.07 18.31
CA TRP A 322 7.37 24.55 18.90
C TRP A 322 8.51 24.73 17.89
N HIS A 323 8.36 24.26 16.65
CA HIS A 323 9.44 24.21 15.66
C HIS A 323 9.12 25.07 14.44
N ALA A 324 10.12 25.85 14.00
CA ALA A 324 10.00 26.67 12.79
C ALA A 324 10.62 26.02 11.55
N GLY A 325 11.58 25.11 11.73
CA GLY A 325 12.28 24.39 10.66
C GLY A 325 11.62 23.05 10.34
N ALA A 326 12.47 22.05 10.09
CA ALA A 326 12.06 20.65 10.02
C ALA A 326 12.16 20.06 11.43
N PRO A 327 11.05 19.74 12.13
CA PRO A 327 11.10 19.48 13.57
C PRO A 327 12.06 18.36 13.97
N ALA A 328 12.08 17.24 13.25
CA ALA A 328 13.01 16.14 13.52
C ALA A 328 14.49 16.54 13.36
N ALA A 329 14.81 17.47 12.46
CA ALA A 329 16.15 18.02 12.33
C ALA A 329 16.49 19.01 13.45
N ASP A 330 15.47 19.67 14.01
CA ASP A 330 15.55 20.55 15.16
C ASP A 330 15.54 19.78 16.51
N GLY A 331 15.63 18.44 16.48
CA GLY A 331 15.71 17.57 17.65
C GLY A 331 14.38 17.07 18.19
N ALA A 332 13.26 17.30 17.50
CA ALA A 332 11.95 16.77 17.89
C ALA A 332 11.94 15.23 17.81
N PRO A 333 11.65 14.49 18.91
CA PRO A 333 11.51 13.04 18.87
C PRO A 333 10.40 12.54 17.94
N THR A 334 9.28 13.25 17.82
CA THR A 334 8.09 12.76 17.11
C THR A 334 7.74 13.59 15.88
N ALA A 335 7.58 14.91 16.01
CA ALA A 335 7.11 15.77 14.93
C ALA A 335 8.00 15.67 13.69
N GLY A 336 7.39 15.46 12.52
CA GLY A 336 8.09 15.41 11.23
C GLY A 336 9.08 14.26 11.08
N ASN A 337 9.10 13.29 12.00
CA ASN A 337 10.02 12.16 11.97
C ASN A 337 9.50 11.04 11.03
N TYR A 338 9.33 11.39 9.75
CA TYR A 338 8.81 10.48 8.73
C TYR A 338 9.85 9.42 8.36
N ARG A 339 9.58 8.18 8.79
CA ARG A 339 10.43 7.00 8.68
C ARG A 339 9.58 5.73 8.64
N GLU A 340 10.21 4.56 8.62
CA GLU A 340 9.55 3.25 8.63
C GLU A 340 8.62 3.06 9.85
N SER A 341 8.97 3.68 10.99
CA SER A 341 8.15 3.72 12.19
C SER A 341 6.75 4.28 11.95
N MET A 342 6.60 5.25 11.03
CA MET A 342 5.29 5.81 10.65
C MET A 342 4.44 4.77 9.92
N ASN A 343 5.04 4.01 8.99
CA ASN A 343 4.37 2.89 8.34
C ASN A 343 3.97 1.82 9.37
N ILE A 344 4.82 1.56 10.38
CA ILE A 344 4.50 0.63 11.48
C ILE A 344 3.26 1.06 12.24
N TRP A 345 3.13 2.35 12.54
CA TRP A 345 1.95 2.90 13.21
C TRP A 345 0.68 2.71 12.36
N GLN A 346 0.75 2.99 11.06
CA GLN A 346 -0.40 2.87 10.16
C GLN A 346 -0.84 1.41 9.94
N MET A 347 0.12 0.49 9.81
CA MET A 347 -0.15 -0.95 9.83
C MET A 347 -0.82 -1.37 11.16
N ALA A 348 -0.33 -0.89 12.30
CA ALA A 348 -0.93 -1.21 13.59
C ALA A 348 -2.35 -0.64 13.73
N TRP A 349 -2.62 0.51 13.10
CA TRP A 349 -3.98 1.05 12.99
C TRP A 349 -4.90 0.16 12.14
N THR A 350 -4.34 -0.45 11.09
CA THR A 350 -5.04 -1.48 10.30
C THR A 350 -5.33 -2.73 11.14
N MET A 351 -4.36 -3.19 11.94
CA MET A 351 -4.56 -4.30 12.88
C MET A 351 -5.57 -3.96 13.97
N TYR A 352 -5.57 -2.73 14.47
CA TYR A 352 -6.58 -2.23 15.40
C TYR A 352 -7.99 -2.33 14.79
N ALA A 353 -8.16 -1.91 13.54
CA ALA A 353 -9.45 -2.02 12.85
C ALA A 353 -9.89 -3.49 12.66
N LEU A 354 -8.95 -4.42 12.42
CA LEU A 354 -9.25 -5.86 12.34
C LEU A 354 -9.70 -6.46 13.69
N ILE A 355 -9.07 -6.05 14.79
CA ILE A 355 -9.40 -6.55 16.14
C ILE A 355 -10.73 -5.97 16.61
N THR A 356 -10.91 -4.66 16.44
CA THR A 356 -12.07 -3.95 16.99
C THR A 356 -13.30 -4.00 16.09
N LEU A 357 -13.11 -4.21 14.79
CA LEU A 357 -14.16 -4.11 13.76
C LEU A 357 -14.87 -2.76 13.76
N CYS A 358 -14.21 -1.71 14.26
CA CYS A 358 -14.76 -0.37 14.38
C CYS A 358 -13.98 0.64 13.56
N TRP A 359 -14.69 1.66 13.07
CA TRP A 359 -14.09 2.83 12.47
C TRP A 359 -13.22 3.54 13.49
N PRO A 360 -12.02 3.97 13.10
CA PRO A 360 -11.15 4.73 13.97
C PRO A 360 -11.82 6.05 14.39
N ASN A 361 -11.78 6.33 15.70
CA ASN A 361 -12.28 7.59 16.24
C ASN A 361 -11.50 8.79 15.65
N GLU A 362 -12.21 9.86 15.29
CA GLU A 362 -11.57 11.10 14.81
C GLU A 362 -10.60 11.67 15.86
N LYS A 363 -10.97 11.62 17.15
CA LYS A 363 -10.10 11.98 18.26
C LYS A 363 -9.35 10.75 18.77
N LYS A 364 -8.03 10.77 18.62
CA LYS A 364 -7.12 9.75 19.16
C LYS A 364 -6.68 10.15 20.55
N GLU A 365 -7.10 9.40 21.56
CA GLU A 365 -6.75 9.68 22.96
C GLU A 365 -5.60 8.76 23.39
N PRO A 366 -4.41 9.32 23.68
CA PRO A 366 -3.29 8.52 24.13
C PRO A 366 -3.47 8.09 25.59
N LEU A 367 -2.98 6.91 25.91
CA LEU A 367 -2.81 6.42 27.27
C LEU A 367 -1.33 6.14 27.53
N VAL A 368 -0.76 6.66 28.62
CA VAL A 368 0.61 6.29 28.99
C VAL A 368 0.64 4.83 29.41
N TYR A 369 1.44 4.06 28.68
CA TYR A 369 1.53 2.61 28.77
C TYR A 369 2.97 2.19 28.99
N SER A 370 3.21 1.53 30.12
CA SER A 370 4.49 0.92 30.41
C SER A 370 4.45 -0.55 30.03
N SER A 371 5.34 -0.94 29.12
CA SER A 371 5.47 -2.33 28.70
C SER A 371 6.91 -2.68 28.37
N LYS A 372 7.24 -3.97 28.43
CA LYS A 372 8.48 -4.48 27.87
C LYS A 372 8.30 -4.65 26.36
N VAL A 373 9.09 -3.91 25.59
CA VAL A 373 9.28 -4.10 24.16
C VAL A 373 10.62 -4.82 24.03
N PHE A 374 10.59 -6.15 23.86
CA PHE A 374 11.81 -6.97 23.92
C PHE A 374 12.57 -6.71 25.23
N ASP A 375 13.86 -6.40 25.11
CA ASP A 375 14.76 -6.18 26.25
C ASP A 375 14.66 -4.77 26.83
N ARG A 376 13.88 -3.87 26.20
CA ARG A 376 13.69 -2.49 26.69
C ARG A 376 12.36 -2.33 27.43
N THR A 377 12.43 -1.72 28.62
CA THR A 377 11.22 -1.22 29.28
C THR A 377 10.88 0.14 28.69
N VAL A 378 9.75 0.23 28.01
CA VAL A 378 9.26 1.45 27.38
C VAL A 378 8.11 1.99 28.22
N LYS A 379 8.14 3.30 28.50
CA LYS A 379 7.04 4.03 29.13
C LYS A 379 6.73 5.24 28.26
N ASP A 380 5.71 5.12 27.43
CA ASP A 380 5.29 6.15 26.49
C ASP A 380 3.76 6.12 26.29
N ALA A 381 3.20 7.18 25.73
CA ALA A 381 1.81 7.24 25.30
C ALA A 381 1.54 6.26 24.15
N THR A 382 0.56 5.38 24.27
CA THR A 382 0.03 4.56 23.16
C THR A 382 -1.39 4.96 22.82
N TYR A 383 -1.73 4.87 21.54
CA TYR A 383 -3.09 5.04 21.05
C TYR A 383 -3.88 3.72 20.97
N GLY A 384 -3.28 2.60 21.37
CA GLY A 384 -3.94 1.29 21.47
C GLY A 384 -4.26 0.85 22.90
N GLY A 385 -4.36 1.79 23.85
CA GLY A 385 -4.50 1.48 25.28
C GLY A 385 -5.80 0.74 25.61
N ASP A 386 -6.88 1.00 24.88
CA ASP A 386 -8.17 0.32 25.06
C ASP A 386 -8.12 -1.17 24.68
N LEU A 387 -7.23 -1.58 23.76
CA LEU A 387 -6.97 -3.00 23.48
C LEU A 387 -6.50 -3.74 24.73
N MET A 388 -5.82 -3.06 25.65
CA MET A 388 -5.23 -3.66 26.84
C MET A 388 -6.09 -3.53 28.09
N TYR A 389 -6.85 -2.44 28.22
CA TYR A 389 -7.49 -2.08 29.50
C TYR A 389 -9.02 -2.04 29.46
N SER A 390 -9.66 -1.99 28.29
CA SER A 390 -11.13 -1.93 28.22
C SER A 390 -11.80 -3.26 28.56
N GLY A 391 -11.09 -4.38 28.37
CA GLY A 391 -11.63 -5.74 28.51
C GLY A 391 -12.56 -6.17 27.37
N ARG A 392 -12.88 -5.28 26.42
CA ARG A 392 -13.80 -5.54 25.30
C ARG A 392 -13.25 -6.53 24.26
N TYR A 393 -11.93 -6.66 24.20
CA TYR A 393 -11.21 -7.44 23.19
C TYR A 393 -10.39 -8.56 23.84
N ASP A 394 -10.78 -9.01 25.04
CA ASP A 394 -10.05 -10.05 25.77
C ASP A 394 -10.18 -11.45 25.15
N ASP A 395 -11.09 -11.61 24.19
CA ASP A 395 -11.23 -12.77 23.31
C ASP A 395 -10.18 -12.85 22.19
N THR A 396 -9.39 -11.78 22.00
CA THR A 396 -8.26 -11.75 21.06
C THR A 396 -6.95 -12.00 21.81
N ASP A 397 -6.02 -12.73 21.18
CA ASP A 397 -4.69 -13.05 21.73
C ASP A 397 -4.04 -11.83 22.41
N ARG A 398 -3.65 -12.03 23.67
CA ARG A 398 -3.13 -10.96 24.52
C ARG A 398 -1.81 -10.40 23.99
N ASP A 399 -0.98 -11.26 23.40
CA ASP A 399 0.32 -10.84 22.89
C ASP A 399 0.17 -10.07 21.58
N LEU A 400 -0.79 -10.44 20.74
CA LEU A 400 -1.17 -9.68 19.56
C LEU A 400 -1.62 -8.27 19.94
N ARG A 401 -2.59 -8.15 20.87
CA ARG A 401 -3.09 -6.86 21.34
C ARG A 401 -1.97 -5.99 21.93
N ARG A 402 -1.07 -6.61 22.70
CA ARG A 402 0.11 -5.92 23.26
C ARG A 402 1.00 -5.39 22.15
N LEU A 403 1.33 -6.20 21.15
CA LEU A 403 2.22 -5.82 20.07
C LEU A 403 1.61 -4.69 19.21
N VAL A 404 0.31 -4.77 18.90
CA VAL A 404 -0.42 -3.71 18.21
C VAL A 404 -0.37 -2.41 19.03
N ALA A 405 -0.62 -2.46 20.33
CA ALA A 405 -0.51 -1.29 21.20
C ALA A 405 0.92 -0.72 21.25
N GLN A 406 1.96 -1.55 21.18
CA GLN A 406 3.36 -1.09 21.11
C GLN A 406 3.69 -0.41 19.78
N CYS A 407 3.19 -0.92 18.66
CA CYS A 407 3.32 -0.26 17.37
C CYS A 407 2.57 1.10 17.31
N LEU A 408 1.57 1.29 18.17
CA LEU A 408 0.82 2.54 18.32
C LEU A 408 1.39 3.51 19.36
N TYR A 409 2.65 3.34 19.80
CA TYR A 409 3.32 4.35 20.63
C TYR A 409 3.42 5.70 19.92
N HIS A 410 3.38 6.78 20.71
CA HIS A 410 3.48 8.15 20.24
C HIS A 410 4.85 8.40 19.65
N SER A 411 5.90 8.16 20.44
CA SER A 411 7.27 8.30 20.00
C SER A 411 7.60 7.21 18.98
N PRO A 412 8.14 7.57 17.80
CA PRO A 412 8.60 6.62 16.80
C PRO A 412 9.66 5.66 17.36
N LEU A 413 10.53 6.14 18.25
CA LEU A 413 11.62 5.35 18.86
C LEU A 413 11.14 4.35 19.91
N SER A 414 9.92 4.53 20.42
CA SER A 414 9.33 3.64 21.41
C SER A 414 8.66 2.42 20.77
N ARG A 415 8.36 2.48 19.46
CA ARG A 415 7.77 1.39 18.68
C ARG A 415 8.77 0.25 18.47
N PRO A 416 8.33 -0.99 18.20
CA PRO A 416 9.20 -2.06 17.75
C PRO A 416 9.90 -1.70 16.43
N THR A 417 11.12 -2.19 16.22
CA THR A 417 11.77 -2.17 14.91
C THR A 417 11.14 -3.22 13.98
N LEU A 418 11.42 -3.16 12.68
CA LEU A 418 10.94 -4.19 11.74
C LEU A 418 11.53 -5.57 12.05
N GLN A 419 12.80 -5.65 12.45
CA GLN A 419 13.45 -6.91 12.86
C GLN A 419 12.81 -7.50 14.11
N GLU A 420 12.61 -6.66 15.13
CA GLU A 420 11.88 -7.02 16.35
C GLU A 420 10.50 -7.56 16.01
N LEU A 421 9.72 -6.79 15.25
CA LEU A 421 8.37 -7.18 14.84
C LEU A 421 8.35 -8.54 14.13
N GLU A 422 9.27 -8.75 13.17
CA GLU A 422 9.39 -9.99 12.43
C GLU A 422 9.71 -11.19 13.34
N VAL A 423 10.62 -11.04 14.31
CA VAL A 423 10.97 -12.10 15.27
C VAL A 423 9.74 -12.52 16.07
N VAL A 424 9.03 -11.57 16.69
CA VAL A 424 7.86 -11.89 17.53
C VAL A 424 6.73 -12.52 16.71
N ILE A 425 6.46 -11.99 15.51
CA ILE A 425 5.43 -12.56 14.63
C ILE A 425 5.80 -14.00 14.23
N LYS A 426 7.06 -14.24 13.81
CA LYS A 426 7.54 -15.57 13.43
C LYS A 426 7.44 -16.56 14.57
N ASP A 427 7.85 -16.16 15.77
CA ASP A 427 7.78 -17.02 16.96
C ASP A 427 6.33 -17.34 17.34
N LYS A 428 5.44 -16.34 17.26
CA LYS A 428 4.01 -16.56 17.50
C LYS A 428 3.37 -17.48 16.48
N LEU A 429 3.71 -17.35 15.20
CA LEU A 429 3.22 -18.25 14.15
C LEU A 429 3.81 -19.68 14.25
N ARG A 430 4.92 -19.87 14.95
CA ARG A 430 5.44 -21.23 15.26
C ARG A 430 4.84 -21.82 16.53
N SER A 431 4.35 -20.98 17.44
CA SER A 431 3.70 -21.40 18.67
C SER A 431 2.31 -21.99 18.41
N ARG A 432 1.82 -22.79 19.37
CA ARG A 432 0.45 -23.31 19.33
C ARG A 432 -0.54 -22.17 19.58
N LEU A 433 -1.33 -21.84 18.56
CA LEU A 433 -2.49 -20.96 18.67
C LEU A 433 -3.76 -21.80 18.86
N ASP A 434 -4.85 -21.17 19.30
CA ASP A 434 -6.08 -21.86 19.77
C ASP A 434 -6.73 -22.81 18.75
N LYS A 435 -6.51 -22.60 17.45
CA LYS A 435 -7.06 -23.42 16.37
C LYS A 435 -5.94 -24.13 15.61
N SER A 436 -6.22 -25.34 15.13
CA SER A 436 -5.29 -26.04 14.23
C SER A 436 -5.10 -25.28 12.92
N GLU A 437 -4.03 -25.59 12.17
CA GLU A 437 -3.81 -24.99 10.86
C GLU A 437 -4.92 -25.35 9.87
N GLU A 438 -5.46 -26.57 9.96
CA GLU A 438 -6.56 -27.06 9.14
C GLU A 438 -7.87 -26.33 9.44
N GLU A 439 -8.20 -26.14 10.73
CA GLU A 439 -9.37 -25.37 11.16
C GLU A 439 -9.27 -23.91 10.72
N SER A 440 -8.08 -23.33 10.84
CA SER A 440 -7.80 -21.96 10.41
C SER A 440 -7.94 -21.81 8.90
N ARG A 441 -7.43 -22.79 8.13
CA ARG A 441 -7.58 -22.85 6.67
C ARG A 441 -9.04 -23.03 6.25
N ALA A 442 -9.77 -23.93 6.90
CA ALA A 442 -11.19 -24.15 6.61
C ALA A 442 -12.02 -22.90 6.92
N TRP A 443 -11.74 -22.25 8.06
CA TRP A 443 -12.31 -20.97 8.41
C TRP A 443 -12.01 -19.91 7.35
N ALA A 444 -10.75 -19.77 6.92
CA ALA A 444 -10.36 -18.76 5.95
C ALA A 444 -11.00 -19.00 4.58
N LYS A 445 -11.03 -20.23 4.09
CA LYS A 445 -11.72 -20.59 2.83
C LYS A 445 -13.21 -20.28 2.90
N ARG A 446 -13.86 -20.62 4.01
CA ARG A 446 -15.29 -20.28 4.23
C ARG A 446 -15.52 -18.78 4.32
N PHE A 447 -14.60 -18.08 4.99
CA PHE A 447 -14.72 -16.65 5.25
C PHE A 447 -14.51 -15.83 3.97
N TYR A 448 -13.34 -15.98 3.35
CA TYR A 448 -12.92 -15.29 2.13
C TYR A 448 -13.66 -15.80 0.88
N GLY A 449 -14.35 -16.94 0.97
CA GLY A 449 -15.01 -17.64 -0.12
C GLY A 449 -14.02 -18.43 -0.98
N GLU A 450 -14.49 -19.50 -1.64
CA GLU A 450 -13.76 -20.00 -2.82
C GLU A 450 -13.85 -18.93 -3.92
N PRO A 451 -12.82 -18.75 -4.78
CA PRO A 451 -12.98 -17.94 -5.97
C PRO A 451 -14.23 -18.42 -6.73
N GLU A 452 -14.98 -17.50 -7.34
CA GLU A 452 -16.13 -17.85 -8.16
C GLU A 452 -15.71 -18.94 -9.19
N ARG A 453 -16.16 -20.19 -8.99
CA ARG A 453 -15.86 -21.26 -9.96
C ARG A 453 -16.46 -20.84 -11.29
N ARG A 454 -15.62 -20.82 -12.33
CA ARG A 454 -16.02 -20.59 -13.73
C ARG A 454 -17.31 -21.34 -14.00
N ARG A 455 -18.41 -20.64 -14.29
CA ARG A 455 -19.48 -21.30 -15.04
C ARG A 455 -18.84 -21.70 -16.37
N PRO A 456 -18.94 -22.98 -16.80
CA PRO A 456 -18.55 -23.34 -18.14
C PRO A 456 -19.24 -22.37 -19.09
N ALA A 457 -18.50 -21.83 -20.06
CA ALA A 457 -19.14 -21.06 -21.12
C ALA A 457 -20.30 -21.92 -21.67
N PRO A 458 -21.52 -21.36 -21.84
CA PRO A 458 -22.57 -22.09 -22.53
C PRO A 458 -21.98 -22.59 -23.85
N ALA A 459 -22.27 -23.86 -24.19
CA ALA A 459 -21.80 -24.46 -25.42
C ALA A 459 -22.05 -23.47 -26.58
N PRO A 460 -21.07 -23.27 -27.48
CA PRO A 460 -21.27 -22.37 -28.61
C PRO A 460 -22.57 -22.77 -29.30
N ALA A 461 -23.47 -21.80 -29.43
CA ALA A 461 -24.73 -22.03 -30.12
C ALA A 461 -24.40 -22.62 -31.51
N PRO A 462 -25.09 -23.68 -31.95
CA PRO A 462 -24.84 -24.26 -33.26
C PRO A 462 -24.92 -23.14 -34.30
N ALA A 463 -23.87 -23.02 -35.09
CA ALA A 463 -23.74 -21.99 -36.11
C ALA A 463 -24.99 -22.05 -37.00
N ARG A 464 -25.87 -21.05 -36.86
CA ARG A 464 -26.91 -20.84 -37.85
C ARG A 464 -26.21 -20.37 -39.11
N GLU A 465 -26.17 -21.26 -40.10
CA GLU A 465 -25.81 -20.95 -41.48
C GLU A 465 -26.58 -19.71 -41.92
N ARG A 466 -25.88 -18.58 -42.02
CA ARG A 466 -26.35 -17.43 -42.78
C ARG A 466 -25.46 -17.30 -44.00
N TRP A 467 -26.11 -17.63 -45.11
CA TRP A 467 -25.69 -17.59 -46.48
C TRP A 467 -24.79 -16.39 -46.84
N ASN A 468 -23.74 -16.72 -47.59
CA ASN A 468 -22.93 -15.85 -48.42
C ASN A 468 -23.78 -14.87 -49.25
N MET A 469 -23.42 -13.59 -49.21
CA MET A 469 -23.45 -12.69 -50.36
C MET A 469 -22.17 -11.85 -50.30
N GLY A 470 -21.49 -11.76 -51.43
CA GLY A 470 -20.04 -11.59 -51.51
C GLY A 470 -19.49 -10.21 -51.15
N ALA A 471 -18.25 -10.24 -50.64
CA ALA A 471 -17.23 -9.22 -50.87
C ALA A 471 -15.85 -9.88 -50.69
N HIS A 472 -14.97 -9.73 -51.67
CA HIS A 472 -13.59 -10.22 -51.64
C HIS A 472 -12.79 -9.61 -50.47
N PRO A 473 -11.79 -10.35 -49.92
CA PRO A 473 -10.94 -9.85 -48.85
C PRO A 473 -9.81 -8.97 -49.41
N PRO A 474 -9.36 -7.93 -48.69
CA PRO A 474 -8.00 -7.46 -48.86
C PRO A 474 -7.06 -8.37 -48.07
N ASN A 475 -6.17 -9.03 -48.80
CA ASN A 475 -4.88 -9.49 -48.28
C ASN A 475 -4.21 -8.35 -47.51
N ARG A 476 -3.79 -8.57 -46.26
CA ARG A 476 -2.42 -8.26 -45.79
C ARG A 476 -2.18 -8.53 -44.29
N PHE A 477 -1.08 -9.24 -44.08
CA PHE A 477 -0.13 -9.23 -42.95
C PHE A 477 -0.57 -9.73 -41.56
N GLY A 478 0.27 -10.63 -41.01
CA GLY A 478 0.46 -10.72 -39.57
C GLY A 478 0.46 -12.08 -38.90
N GLY A 479 0.65 -13.19 -39.63
CA GLY A 479 0.85 -14.52 -39.05
C GLY A 479 2.17 -14.64 -38.27
N ALA A 480 2.25 -14.08 -37.06
CA ALA A 480 3.37 -14.28 -36.14
C ALA A 480 2.95 -14.30 -34.65
N ALA A 481 1.78 -13.75 -34.28
CA ALA A 481 1.34 -13.68 -32.89
C ALA A 481 0.81 -15.02 -32.31
N ARG A 482 0.37 -15.96 -33.15
CA ARG A 482 -0.35 -17.17 -32.70
C ARG A 482 0.52 -18.29 -32.09
N ALA A 483 1.85 -18.23 -32.19
CA ALA A 483 2.71 -19.37 -31.83
C ALA A 483 3.59 -19.17 -30.58
N ARG A 484 3.57 -18.00 -29.92
CA ARG A 484 4.55 -17.68 -28.87
C ARG A 484 4.04 -17.70 -27.43
N PHE A 485 2.74 -17.63 -27.20
CA PHE A 485 2.20 -17.57 -25.83
C PHE A 485 2.01 -18.93 -25.13
N GLY A 486 2.14 -20.04 -25.85
CA GLY A 486 1.86 -21.39 -25.32
C GLY A 486 2.97 -22.08 -24.53
N LYS A 487 4.16 -21.47 -24.39
CA LYS A 487 5.34 -22.15 -23.82
C LYS A 487 5.93 -21.57 -22.53
N VAL A 488 5.46 -20.40 -22.04
CA VAL A 488 6.18 -19.65 -20.99
C VAL A 488 5.62 -19.86 -19.57
N PHE A 489 4.58 -20.68 -19.39
CA PHE A 489 3.95 -20.86 -18.08
C PHE A 489 4.03 -22.32 -17.59
N SER A 490 5.25 -22.71 -17.20
CA SER A 490 5.48 -23.80 -16.24
C SER A 490 6.75 -23.48 -15.42
N ASN A 491 6.93 -24.12 -14.26
CA ASN A 491 8.03 -23.90 -13.30
C ASN A 491 9.47 -24.12 -13.87
N GLU A 492 9.64 -24.32 -15.17
CA GLU A 492 10.94 -24.47 -15.84
C GLU A 492 11.64 -23.13 -16.18
N SER A 493 11.01 -21.97 -15.91
CA SER A 493 11.54 -20.63 -16.25
C SER A 493 12.84 -20.23 -15.52
N VAL A 494 13.27 -21.00 -14.51
CA VAL A 494 14.54 -20.78 -13.81
C VAL A 494 15.75 -21.27 -14.65
N LEU A 495 15.57 -22.30 -15.49
CA LEU A 495 16.67 -22.89 -16.27
C LEU A 495 16.99 -22.10 -17.57
N ASP A 496 16.03 -21.36 -18.10
CA ASP A 496 16.26 -20.53 -19.29
C ASP A 496 17.04 -19.24 -19.00
N LEU A 497 16.99 -18.74 -17.75
CA LEU A 497 17.81 -17.61 -17.31
C LEU A 497 19.32 -17.95 -17.26
N GLU A 498 19.70 -19.20 -16.98
CA GLU A 498 21.10 -19.64 -17.02
C GLU A 498 21.63 -19.75 -18.45
N ARG A 499 20.79 -20.14 -19.42
CA ARG A 499 21.16 -20.15 -20.85
C ARG A 499 21.36 -18.75 -21.42
N ILE A 500 20.55 -17.78 -21.01
CA ILE A 500 20.69 -16.38 -21.43
C ILE A 500 21.97 -15.75 -20.83
N ARG A 501 22.31 -16.08 -19.58
CA ARG A 501 23.57 -15.65 -18.95
C ARG A 501 24.81 -16.22 -19.65
N LYS A 502 24.77 -17.48 -20.08
CA LYS A 502 25.90 -18.12 -20.78
C LYS A 502 26.16 -17.50 -22.16
N ARG A 503 25.12 -17.09 -22.88
CA ARG A 503 25.26 -16.38 -24.17
C ARG A 503 25.89 -15.00 -24.06
N ARG A 504 25.63 -14.26 -22.96
CA ARG A 504 26.24 -12.94 -22.73
C ARG A 504 27.73 -13.03 -22.39
N ALA A 505 28.17 -14.07 -21.70
CA ALA A 505 29.59 -14.27 -21.38
C ALA A 505 30.46 -14.56 -22.63
N ASP A 506 29.88 -15.16 -23.67
CA ASP A 506 30.58 -15.47 -24.92
C ASP A 506 30.67 -14.26 -25.88
N GLU A 507 29.80 -13.26 -25.73
CA GLU A 507 29.82 -12.03 -26.56
C GLU A 507 30.87 -11.01 -26.10
N ASP A 508 31.24 -11.00 -24.80
CA ASP A 508 32.26 -10.11 -24.24
C ASP A 508 33.72 -10.51 -24.58
N HIS A 509 33.92 -11.63 -25.29
CA HIS A 509 35.24 -12.12 -25.71
C HIS A 509 35.64 -11.72 -27.15
N ARG A 510 34.94 -10.78 -27.79
CA ARG A 510 35.36 -10.27 -29.12
C ARG A 510 36.46 -9.19 -29.01
N PRO A 511 37.63 -9.37 -29.64
CA PRO A 511 38.74 -8.43 -29.51
C PRO A 511 38.47 -7.10 -30.23
N VAL A 512 38.70 -5.99 -29.53
CA VAL A 512 38.58 -4.61 -30.03
C VAL A 512 39.74 -4.29 -30.96
N ILE A 513 39.45 -4.09 -32.25
CA ILE A 513 40.43 -3.59 -33.24
C ILE A 513 40.61 -2.08 -33.03
N ARG A 514 41.74 -1.67 -32.43
CA ARG A 514 42.16 -0.27 -32.31
C ARG A 514 42.56 0.29 -33.67
N ARG A 515 41.86 1.31 -34.18
CA ARG A 515 42.33 2.15 -35.30
C ARG A 515 43.21 3.28 -34.76
N GLN A 516 44.39 3.45 -35.35
CA GLN A 516 45.34 4.53 -35.05
C GLN A 516 44.82 5.90 -35.55
N PRO A 517 45.23 7.02 -34.91
CA PRO A 517 44.85 8.36 -35.32
C PRO A 517 45.75 8.91 -36.44
N GLN A 518 45.15 9.59 -37.41
CA GLN A 518 45.89 10.38 -38.43
C GLN A 518 46.02 11.86 -38.01
N PRO A 519 47.08 12.56 -38.47
CA PRO A 519 47.41 13.92 -38.02
C PRO A 519 46.72 15.04 -38.83
N ARG A 520 46.69 16.21 -38.17
CA ARG A 520 46.02 17.47 -38.51
C ARG A 520 46.40 18.11 -39.86
N ARG A 521 45.49 18.88 -40.45
CA ARG A 521 45.80 20.07 -41.26
C ARG A 521 44.96 21.28 -40.86
N PHE A 522 45.67 22.39 -40.65
CA PHE A 522 45.22 23.78 -40.51
C PHE A 522 44.86 24.38 -41.88
N TRP A 523 43.95 25.37 -41.91
CA TRP A 523 43.92 26.68 -42.63
C TRP A 523 42.56 27.35 -42.24
N ARG A 524 42.49 28.49 -41.51
CA ARG A 524 42.29 29.89 -41.98
C ARG A 524 41.41 30.00 -43.23
N ASP A 525 40.33 30.79 -43.26
CA ASP A 525 40.11 32.15 -42.75
C ASP A 525 38.94 32.34 -41.78
#